data_AF-A0A524H3Y4-F1
#
_entry.id   AF-A0A524H3Y4-F1
#
_cell.length_a   1.000
_cell.length_b   1.000
_cell.length_c   1.000
_cell.angle_alpha   90.00
_cell.angle_beta   90.00
_cell.angle_gamma   90.00
#
_symmetry.space_group_name_H-M   'P 1'
#
loop_
_entity.id
_entity.type
_entity.pdbx_description
1 polymer ?
#
loop_
_entity_poly.entity_id
_entity_poly.type
_entity_poly.pdbx_seq_one_letter_code
_entity_poly.pdbx_strand_id
1 'polypeptide(L)'
;MNSGMPEDLHTTIGRPNPIRSLADLGAGLVDAVRFREKHGRPFVVLSYAQSVDGSIAGPNRERIRLSSPESMALTHEIRALCDGILIGIGTLLSDDPV
;
A
#
# COMPACT_ATOMS: atom_id res chain seq x y z
N MET A 1 20.31 -10.40 -36.11
CA MET A 1 19.51 -10.91 -34.97
C MET A 1 19.37 -9.77 -33.97
N ASN A 2 18.29 -9.01 -34.08
CA ASN A 2 17.95 -7.96 -33.12
C ASN A 2 16.81 -8.54 -32.26
N SER A 3 17.14 -9.11 -31.10
CA SER A 3 16.09 -9.52 -30.15
C SER A 3 15.62 -8.25 -29.45
N GLY A 4 14.47 -7.74 -29.90
CA GLY A 4 13.80 -6.62 -29.26
C GLY A 4 13.63 -6.90 -27.78
N MET A 5 14.17 -6.01 -26.96
CA MET A 5 13.75 -5.84 -25.57
C MET A 5 12.23 -5.66 -25.57
N PRO A 6 11.47 -6.27 -24.65
CA PRO A 6 10.08 -5.90 -24.50
C PRO A 6 10.06 -4.46 -23.98
N GLU A 7 9.77 -3.53 -24.89
CA GLU A 7 9.11 -2.28 -24.53
C GLU A 7 7.83 -2.64 -23.75
N ASP A 8 7.35 -1.72 -22.89
CA ASP A 8 6.08 -1.81 -22.16
C ASP A 8 6.17 -2.12 -20.64
N LEU A 9 7.17 -1.59 -19.94
CA LEU A 9 7.06 -1.35 -18.47
C LEU A 9 6.42 0.02 -18.15
N HIS A 10 5.67 0.58 -19.09
CA HIS A 10 4.79 1.72 -18.86
C HIS A 10 3.38 1.32 -19.31
N THR A 11 2.86 0.20 -18.79
CA THR A 11 1.42 -0.06 -18.90
C THR A 11 0.72 1.11 -18.22
N THR A 12 0.06 1.92 -19.05
CA THR A 12 -0.86 2.97 -18.63
C THR A 12 -2.05 2.28 -17.99
N ILE A 13 -1.91 1.89 -16.73
CA ILE A 13 -3.05 1.83 -15.82
C ILE A 13 -3.45 3.30 -15.75
N GLY A 14 -4.56 3.67 -16.39
CA GLY A 14 -5.10 5.04 -16.27
C GLY A 14 -5.06 5.42 -14.79
N ARG A 15 -4.62 6.65 -14.47
CA ARG A 15 -4.36 7.06 -13.07
C ARG A 15 -5.52 6.56 -12.21
N PRO A 16 -5.27 5.64 -11.25
CA PRO A 16 -6.35 5.17 -10.41
C PRO A 16 -6.99 6.40 -9.76
N ASN A 17 -8.32 6.38 -9.67
CA ASN A 17 -9.04 7.49 -9.03
C ASN A 17 -8.42 7.73 -7.64
N PRO A 18 -8.19 9.00 -7.26
CA PRO A 18 -7.64 9.29 -5.94
C PRO A 18 -8.50 8.66 -4.85
N ILE A 19 -7.91 7.82 -4.01
CA ILE A 19 -8.59 7.23 -2.85
C ILE A 19 -8.69 8.32 -1.78
N ARG A 20 -9.89 8.86 -1.57
CA ARG A 20 -10.16 9.90 -0.54
C ARG A 20 -11.03 9.37 0.62
N SER A 21 -11.58 8.17 0.45
CA SER A 21 -12.46 7.51 1.40
C SER A 21 -12.36 5.99 1.27
N LEU A 22 -12.94 5.27 2.24
CA LEU A 22 -13.07 3.81 2.17
C LEU A 22 -13.98 3.34 1.03
N ALA A 23 -14.96 4.15 0.66
CA ALA A 23 -15.80 3.86 -0.50
C ALA A 23 -14.97 3.89 -1.81
N ASP A 24 -14.06 4.86 -1.94
CA ASP A 24 -13.15 4.94 -3.09
C ASP A 24 -12.20 3.75 -3.13
N LEU A 25 -11.69 3.32 -1.96
CA LEU A 25 -10.88 2.11 -1.84
C LEU A 25 -11.68 0.87 -2.28
N GLY A 26 -12.93 0.73 -1.81
CA GLY A 26 -13.81 -0.37 -2.21
C GLY A 26 -14.02 -0.44 -3.73
N ALA A 27 -14.22 0.70 -4.39
CA ALA A 27 -14.29 0.78 -5.84
C ALA A 27 -12.97 0.34 -6.51
N GLY A 28 -11.82 0.80 -5.99
CA GLY A 28 -10.50 0.38 -6.47
C GLY A 28 -10.22 -1.12 -6.30
N LEU A 29 -10.80 -1.76 -5.28
CA LEU A 29 -10.65 -3.21 -5.08
C LEU A 29 -11.44 -4.04 -6.10
N VAL A 30 -12.49 -3.49 -6.72
CA VAL A 30 -13.13 -4.14 -7.89
C VAL A 30 -12.13 -4.18 -9.06
N ASP A 31 -11.35 -3.13 -9.23
CA ASP A 31 -10.28 -3.08 -10.24
C ASP A 31 -9.11 -4.00 -9.89
N ALA A 32 -8.88 -4.28 -8.60
CA ALA A 32 -7.82 -5.19 -8.14
C ALA A 32 -7.98 -6.61 -8.69
N VAL A 33 -9.20 -7.12 -8.79
CA VAL A 33 -9.47 -8.45 -9.37
C VAL A 33 -9.08 -8.47 -10.85
N ARG A 34 -9.53 -7.46 -11.61
CA ARG A 34 -9.20 -7.31 -13.04
C ARG A 34 -7.68 -7.15 -13.24
N PHE A 35 -7.03 -6.39 -12.38
CA PHE A 35 -5.59 -6.20 -12.40
C PHE A 35 -4.84 -7.53 -12.21
N ARG A 36 -5.26 -8.34 -11.23
CA ARG A 36 -4.69 -9.66 -10.97
C ARG A 36 -4.86 -10.61 -12.15
N GLU A 37 -6.06 -10.67 -12.73
CA GLU A 37 -6.34 -11.52 -13.90
C GLU A 37 -5.49 -11.12 -15.11
N LYS A 38 -5.34 -9.82 -15.38
CA LYS A 38 -4.59 -9.31 -16.52
C LYS A 38 -3.07 -9.46 -16.36
N HIS A 39 -2.54 -9.22 -15.16
CA HIS A 39 -1.09 -9.10 -14.94
C HIS A 39 -0.47 -10.29 -14.20
N GLY A 40 -1.28 -11.21 -13.65
CA GLY A 40 -0.79 -12.32 -12.84
C GLY A 40 -0.09 -11.90 -11.55
N ARG A 41 -0.36 -10.68 -11.05
CA ARG A 41 0.28 -10.08 -9.87
C ARG A 41 -0.77 -9.43 -8.97
N PRO A 42 -0.57 -9.39 -7.64
CA PRO A 42 -1.53 -8.78 -6.73
C PRO A 42 -1.61 -7.27 -6.94
N PHE A 43 -2.79 -6.71 -6.72
CA PHE A 43 -2.96 -5.27 -6.53
C PHE A 43 -2.48 -4.91 -5.12
N VAL A 44 -1.72 -3.83 -4.99
CA VAL A 44 -1.08 -3.45 -3.72
C VAL A 44 -1.63 -2.12 -3.24
N VAL A 45 -2.14 -2.13 -2.01
CA VAL A 45 -2.51 -0.92 -1.26
C VAL A 45 -1.38 -0.61 -0.30
N LEU A 46 -0.77 0.58 -0.42
CA LEU A 46 0.24 1.07 0.50
C LEU A 46 -0.40 2.07 1.48
N SER A 47 -0.33 1.77 2.78
CA SER A 47 -0.73 2.67 3.85
C SER A 47 0.48 2.93 4.78
N TYR A 48 0.70 4.19 5.14
CA TYR A 48 1.75 4.60 6.06
C TYR A 48 1.36 5.89 6.80
N ALA A 49 1.92 6.08 7.98
CA ALA A 49 1.82 7.33 8.73
C ALA A 49 3.15 8.09 8.61
N GLN A 50 3.07 9.40 8.45
CA GLN A 50 4.24 10.28 8.43
C GLN A 50 3.98 11.52 9.28
N SER A 51 5.04 12.15 9.78
CA SER A 51 5.01 13.51 10.29
C SER A 51 4.81 14.53 9.16
N VAL A 52 4.55 15.78 9.54
CA VAL A 52 4.30 16.89 8.60
C VAL A 52 5.49 17.16 7.69
N ASP A 53 6.71 16.93 8.18
CA ASP A 53 7.97 17.05 7.43
C ASP A 53 8.30 15.82 6.57
N GLY A 54 7.44 14.79 6.57
CA GLY A 54 7.62 13.58 5.75
C GLY A 54 8.36 12.44 6.41
N SER A 55 8.75 12.55 7.68
CA SER A 55 9.42 11.44 8.37
C SER A 55 8.45 10.35 8.80
N ILE A 56 8.89 9.09 8.68
CA ILE A 56 8.14 7.90 9.13
C ILE A 56 8.72 7.30 10.43
N ALA A 57 9.84 7.85 10.91
CA ALA A 57 10.52 7.41 12.13
C ALA A 57 11.21 8.59 12.83
N GLY A 58 11.52 8.44 14.12
CA GLY A 58 12.36 9.39 14.84
C GLY A 58 13.83 9.32 14.41
N PRO A 59 14.68 10.21 14.96
CA PRO A 59 16.13 10.09 14.83
C PRO A 59 16.59 8.66 15.17
N ASN A 60 17.60 8.15 14.46
CA ASN A 60 18.11 6.78 14.64
C ASN A 60 17.05 5.67 14.49
N ARG A 61 15.99 5.90 13.70
CA ARG A 61 14.89 4.94 13.46
C ARG A 61 14.10 4.60 14.72
N GLU A 62 14.07 5.51 15.68
CA GLU A 62 13.25 5.34 16.87
C GLU A 62 11.76 5.28 16.50
N ARG A 63 11.03 4.37 17.17
CA ARG A 63 9.59 4.27 17.03
C ARG A 63 8.94 5.54 17.59
N ILE A 64 8.18 6.22 16.75
CA ILE A 64 7.36 7.37 17.12
C ILE A 64 5.89 7.05 16.88
N ARG A 65 5.03 7.45 17.83
CA ARG A 65 3.59 7.30 17.68
C ARG A 65 3.06 8.43 16.78
N LEU A 66 2.96 8.13 15.48
CA LEU A 66 2.42 9.06 14.48
C LEU A 66 0.89 8.93 14.34
N SER A 67 0.37 7.71 14.44
CA SER A 67 -1.06 7.44 14.27
C SER A 67 -1.87 7.75 15.52
N SER A 68 -3.01 8.42 15.34
CA SER A 68 -4.06 8.53 16.35
C SER A 68 -4.90 7.24 16.41
N PRO A 69 -5.74 7.05 17.45
CA PRO A 69 -6.67 5.92 17.51
C PRO A 69 -7.56 5.78 16.27
N GLU A 70 -8.03 6.90 15.71
CA GLU A 70 -8.87 6.94 14.51
C GLU A 70 -8.08 6.49 13.27
N SER A 71 -6.81 6.91 13.16
CA SER A 71 -5.92 6.45 12.09
C SER A 71 -5.61 4.95 12.18
N MET A 72 -5.48 4.42 13.40
CA MET A 72 -5.32 2.99 13.63
C MET A 72 -6.59 2.23 13.22
N ALA A 73 -7.78 2.71 13.62
CA ALA A 73 -9.05 2.11 13.22
C ALA A 73 -9.21 2.06 11.69
N LEU A 74 -8.91 3.16 10.99
CA LEU A 74 -8.89 3.20 9.53
C LEU A 74 -7.92 2.16 8.94
N THR A 75 -6.72 2.02 9.52
CA THR A 75 -5.74 1.02 9.07
C THR A 75 -6.28 -0.41 9.22
N HIS A 76 -6.99 -0.70 10.31
CA HIS A 76 -7.64 -2.00 10.52
C HIS A 76 -8.76 -2.24 9.49
N GLU A 77 -9.57 -1.23 9.17
CA GLU A 77 -10.60 -1.34 8.14
C GLU A 77 -10.01 -1.60 6.75
N ILE A 78 -8.93 -0.90 6.38
CA ILE A 78 -8.21 -1.13 5.12
C ILE A 78 -7.65 -2.57 5.08
N ARG A 79 -7.06 -3.03 6.17
CA ARG A 79 -6.53 -4.41 6.28
C ARG A 79 -7.62 -5.46 6.12
N ALA A 80 -8.81 -5.22 6.68
CA ALA A 80 -9.95 -6.13 6.57
C ALA A 80 -10.49 -6.28 5.13
N LEU A 81 -10.20 -5.31 4.24
CA LEU A 81 -10.55 -5.36 2.83
C LEU A 81 -9.50 -6.05 1.95
N CYS A 82 -8.35 -6.42 2.50
CA CYS A 82 -7.23 -7.01 1.78
C CYS A 82 -7.12 -8.51 2.04
N ASP A 83 -6.76 -9.28 1.01
CA ASP A 83 -6.54 -10.73 1.13
C ASP A 83 -5.29 -11.10 1.96
N GLY A 84 -4.38 -10.15 2.16
CA GLY A 84 -3.15 -10.36 2.94
C GLY A 84 -2.43 -9.06 3.29
N ILE A 85 -1.58 -9.14 4.31
CA ILE A 85 -0.77 -8.02 4.80
C ILE A 85 0.70 -8.35 4.56
N LEU A 86 1.43 -7.41 3.96
CA LEU A 86 2.87 -7.52 3.76
C LEU A 86 3.59 -6.56 4.72
N ILE A 87 4.58 -7.07 5.46
CA ILE A 87 5.48 -6.28 6.30
C ILE A 87 6.93 -6.63 5.97
N GLY A 88 7.83 -5.68 6.19
CA GLY A 88 9.28 -5.93 6.11
C GLY A 88 9.81 -6.56 7.40
N ILE A 89 10.90 -7.32 7.29
CA ILE A 89 11.56 -7.92 8.47
C ILE A 89 12.00 -6.85 9.49
N GLY A 90 12.41 -5.67 9.03
CA GLY A 90 12.76 -4.56 9.91
C GLY A 90 11.58 -4.14 10.79
N THR A 91 10.37 -4.05 10.22
CA THR A 91 9.13 -3.76 10.95
C THR A 91 8.79 -4.87 11.93
N LEU A 92 8.95 -6.14 11.55
CA LEU A 92 8.71 -7.25 12.47
C LEU A 92 9.62 -7.15 13.71
N LEU A 93 10.92 -6.95 13.50
CA LEU A 93 11.91 -6.85 14.56
C LEU A 93 11.75 -5.57 15.38
N SER A 94 11.44 -4.45 14.73
CA SER A 94 11.34 -3.16 15.40
C SER A 94 10.02 -3.02 16.12
N ASP A 95 8.90 -3.51 15.57
CA ASP A 95 7.56 -3.12 15.96
C ASP A 95 6.76 -4.20 16.70
N ASP A 96 7.09 -5.48 16.52
CA ASP A 96 6.30 -6.64 17.01
C ASP A 96 4.79 -6.47 16.76
N PRO A 97 4.38 -6.39 15.47
CA PRO A 97 2.99 -6.09 15.11
C PRO A 97 2.05 -7.24 15.45
N VAL A 98 0.93 -6.90 16.10
CA VAL A 98 -0.22 -7.79 16.38
C VAL A 98 -1.36 -7.61 15.38
#